data_AF-A0A9P4XWD8-F1
#
_entry.id   AF-A0A9P4XWD8-F1
#
_cell.length_a   1.000
_cell.length_b   1.000
_cell.length_c   1.000
_cell.angle_alpha   90.00
_cell.angle_beta   90.00
_cell.angle_gamma   90.00
#
_symmetry.space_group_name_H-M   'P 1'
#
loop_
_entity.id
_entity.type
_entity.pdbx_description
1 polymer ?
#
loop_
_entity_poly.entity_id
_entity_poly.type
_entity_poly.pdbx_seq_one_letter_code
_entity_poly.pdbx_strand_id
1 'polypeptide(L)'
;PPDATIQPDLAERLREIGVVQPNPTYSPSSKASLVSSPLQETRHSGPIFPAASNNAVLSALEARRRLAEEAEEEFENLGIAGGQGRRFLYAGMIRDVLVMKERGASDEQIEHRLNLKKGVVSRLGPKGLYRPAGGAVP
;
A
#
# COMPACT_ATOMS: atom_id res chain seq x y z
N PRO A 1 -32.92 -50.05 6.75
CA PRO A 1 -33.97 -49.04 6.47
C PRO A 1 -35.18 -49.21 7.40
N PRO A 2 -35.41 -48.27 8.34
CA PRO A 2 -36.66 -48.21 9.08
C PRO A 2 -37.52 -46.98 8.72
N ASP A 3 -38.82 -47.22 8.75
CA ASP A 3 -39.94 -46.46 8.19
C ASP A 3 -40.19 -45.07 8.79
N ALA A 4 -40.52 -44.14 7.90
CA ALA A 4 -41.13 -42.86 8.20
C ALA A 4 -42.61 -43.06 8.59
N THR A 5 -42.86 -43.40 9.85
CA THR A 5 -44.20 -43.24 10.43
C THR A 5 -44.44 -41.74 10.67
N ILE A 6 -45.26 -41.14 9.81
CA ILE A 6 -45.66 -39.73 9.87
C ILE A 6 -46.39 -39.52 11.21
N GLN A 7 -45.73 -38.87 12.16
CA GLN A 7 -46.27 -38.59 13.49
C GLN A 7 -47.46 -37.63 13.36
N PRO A 8 -48.67 -37.99 13.81
CA PRO A 8 -49.86 -37.14 13.65
C PRO A 8 -49.73 -35.80 14.40
N ASP A 9 -49.04 -35.80 15.54
CA ASP A 9 -48.69 -34.61 16.32
C ASP A 9 -47.82 -33.62 15.53
N LEU A 10 -46.88 -34.14 14.73
CA LEU A 10 -46.05 -33.29 13.87
C LEU A 10 -46.88 -32.60 12.78
N ALA A 11 -47.90 -33.27 12.25
CA ALA A 11 -48.76 -32.71 11.21
C ALA A 11 -49.71 -31.62 11.76
N GLU A 12 -50.22 -31.77 12.99
CA GLU A 12 -50.99 -30.71 13.65
C GLU A 12 -50.10 -29.49 13.92
N ARG A 13 -48.90 -29.70 14.42
CA ARG A 13 -47.95 -28.62 14.71
C ARG A 13 -47.51 -27.84 13.47
N LEU A 14 -47.32 -28.53 12.33
CA LEU A 14 -47.03 -27.85 11.06
C LEU A 14 -48.23 -27.02 10.54
N ARG A 15 -49.46 -27.45 10.81
CA ARG A 15 -50.67 -26.66 10.48
C ARG A 15 -50.82 -25.45 11.39
N GLU A 16 -50.47 -25.58 12.67
CA GLU A 16 -50.50 -24.49 13.64
C GLU A 16 -49.47 -23.39 13.33
N ILE A 17 -48.25 -23.77 12.94
CA ILE A 17 -47.17 -22.82 12.61
C ILE A 17 -47.42 -22.10 11.28
N GLY A 18 -48.14 -22.73 10.34
CA GLY A 18 -48.48 -22.14 9.05
C GLY A 18 -47.27 -21.92 8.13
N VAL A 19 -47.53 -21.40 6.92
CA VAL A 19 -46.44 -21.07 5.98
C VAL A 19 -45.74 -19.79 6.42
N VAL A 20 -44.46 -19.89 6.75
CA VAL A 20 -43.63 -18.75 7.14
C VAL A 20 -43.40 -17.86 5.92
N GLN A 21 -43.72 -16.57 6.07
CA GLN A 21 -43.49 -15.57 5.04
C GLN A 21 -41.98 -15.30 4.93
N PRO A 22 -41.35 -15.50 3.76
CA PRO A 22 -39.93 -15.28 3.61
C PRO A 22 -39.60 -13.78 3.75
N ASN A 23 -38.42 -13.48 4.28
CA ASN A 23 -37.92 -12.12 4.41
C ASN A 23 -37.88 -11.42 3.03
N PRO A 24 -38.48 -10.23 2.84
CA PRO A 24 -38.47 -9.52 1.57
C PRO A 24 -37.04 -9.17 1.13
N THR A 25 -36.63 -9.64 -0.04
CA THR A 25 -35.35 -9.29 -0.66
C THR A 25 -35.49 -7.97 -1.44
N TYR A 26 -34.80 -6.92 -0.98
CA TYR A 26 -34.78 -5.58 -1.60
C TYR A 26 -33.85 -5.49 -2.83
N SER A 27 -33.61 -6.59 -3.55
CA SER A 27 -32.66 -6.61 -4.67
C SER A 27 -33.07 -7.57 -5.78
N PRO A 28 -32.99 -7.16 -7.06
CA PRO A 28 -33.54 -7.90 -8.20
C PRO A 28 -32.79 -9.21 -8.54
N SER A 29 -31.63 -9.46 -7.93
CA SER A 29 -30.84 -10.69 -8.14
C SER A 29 -30.95 -11.71 -6.99
N SER A 30 -31.61 -11.37 -5.87
CA SER A 30 -31.63 -12.24 -4.69
C SER A 30 -32.89 -13.11 -4.68
N LYS A 31 -32.71 -14.39 -5.00
CA LYS A 31 -33.75 -15.43 -4.86
C LYS A 31 -33.49 -16.24 -3.60
N ALA A 32 -34.34 -16.10 -2.58
CA ALA A 32 -34.32 -17.00 -1.42
C ALA A 32 -34.99 -18.33 -1.83
N SER A 33 -34.22 -19.39 -1.98
CA SER A 33 -34.74 -20.72 -2.33
C SER A 33 -35.15 -21.46 -1.07
N LEU A 34 -36.43 -21.84 -0.98
CA LEU A 34 -36.97 -22.68 0.10
C LEU A 34 -36.67 -24.14 -0.23
N VAL A 35 -35.51 -24.64 0.17
CA VAL A 35 -35.18 -26.08 0.06
C VAL A 35 -35.13 -26.70 1.45
N SER A 36 -36.15 -27.48 1.78
CA SER A 36 -36.15 -28.40 2.92
C SER A 36 -35.33 -29.64 2.55
N SER A 37 -34.27 -29.93 3.31
CA SER A 37 -33.54 -31.20 3.52
C SER A 37 -32.00 -31.03 3.44
N PRO A 38 -31.23 -31.99 4.00
CA PRO A 38 -30.62 -31.92 5.31
C PRO A 38 -29.13 -31.52 5.26
N LEU A 39 -28.67 -30.82 6.30
CA LEU A 39 -27.26 -30.75 6.71
C LEU A 39 -26.25 -30.56 5.56
N GLN A 40 -26.44 -29.54 4.73
CA GLN A 40 -25.28 -28.89 4.12
C GLN A 40 -24.90 -27.76 5.06
N GLU A 41 -23.75 -27.95 5.67
CA GLU A 41 -22.89 -26.90 6.19
C GLU A 41 -22.66 -25.88 5.07
N THR A 42 -23.66 -25.04 4.82
CA THR A 42 -23.50 -23.80 4.09
C THR A 42 -22.67 -22.96 5.02
N ARG A 43 -21.35 -23.15 4.94
CA ARG A 43 -20.36 -22.22 5.44
C ARG A 43 -20.90 -20.87 5.01
N HIS A 44 -21.46 -20.15 5.97
CA HIS A 44 -21.83 -18.77 5.76
C HIS A 44 -20.54 -18.15 5.28
N SER A 45 -20.49 -17.82 3.98
CA SER A 45 -19.42 -17.00 3.46
C SER A 45 -19.66 -15.67 4.14
N GLY A 46 -19.06 -15.50 5.32
CA GLY A 46 -18.97 -14.23 6.00
C GLY A 46 -18.40 -13.20 5.03
N PRO A 47 -18.50 -11.90 5.34
CA PRO A 47 -17.97 -10.85 4.46
C PRO A 47 -16.61 -11.26 3.92
N ILE A 48 -16.50 -11.36 2.59
CA ILE A 48 -15.25 -11.67 1.90
C ILE A 48 -14.40 -10.43 2.09
N PHE A 49 -13.66 -10.39 3.19
CA PHE A 49 -12.62 -9.40 3.38
C PHE A 49 -11.56 -9.69 2.33
N PRO A 50 -11.11 -8.69 1.56
CA PRO A 50 -9.96 -8.89 0.70
C PRO A 50 -8.84 -9.42 1.57
N ALA A 51 -8.17 -10.50 1.13
CA ALA A 51 -6.97 -11.00 1.78
C ALA A 51 -6.03 -9.82 2.04
N ALA A 52 -5.36 -9.78 3.20
CA ALA A 52 -4.52 -8.64 3.59
C ALA A 52 -3.47 -8.27 2.52
N SER A 53 -3.06 -9.23 1.69
CA SER A 53 -2.19 -9.07 0.52
C SER A 53 -2.80 -8.25 -0.64
N ASN A 54 -4.12 -8.13 -0.72
CA ASN A 54 -4.84 -7.38 -1.75
C ASN A 54 -5.36 -6.02 -1.27
N ASN A 55 -5.00 -5.61 -0.05
CA ASN A 55 -5.40 -4.31 0.48
C ASN A 55 -4.40 -3.22 0.05
N ALA A 56 -4.83 -2.36 -0.88
CA ALA A 56 -4.01 -1.27 -1.41
C ALA A 56 -3.51 -0.28 -0.35
N VAL A 57 -4.24 -0.12 0.76
CA VAL A 57 -3.82 0.75 1.87
C VAL A 57 -2.66 0.10 2.63
N LEU A 58 -2.77 -1.21 2.91
CA LEU A 58 -1.69 -1.94 3.59
C LEU A 58 -0.44 -2.03 2.71
N SER A 59 -0.58 -2.26 1.41
CA SER A 59 0.58 -2.30 0.50
C SER A 59 1.25 -0.93 0.34
N ALA A 60 0.48 0.16 0.26
CA ALA A 60 1.03 1.52 0.25
C ALA A 60 1.74 1.87 1.57
N LEU A 61 1.17 1.44 2.70
CA LEU A 61 1.79 1.63 4.02
C LEU A 61 3.10 0.87 4.14
N GLU A 62 3.15 -0.39 3.68
CA GLU A 62 4.35 -1.22 3.66
C GLU A 62 5.43 -0.63 2.75
N ALA A 63 5.06 -0.19 1.54
CA ALA A 63 5.98 0.49 0.62
C ALA A 63 6.56 1.76 1.25
N ARG A 64 5.73 2.55 1.96
CA ARG A 64 6.20 3.72 2.69
C ARG A 64 7.17 3.36 3.81
N ARG A 65 6.88 2.30 4.57
CA ARG A 65 7.76 1.81 5.64
C ARG A 65 9.12 1.43 5.09
N ARG A 66 9.15 0.66 4.00
CA ARG A 66 10.39 0.26 3.31
C ARG A 66 11.22 1.46 2.86
N LEU A 67 10.60 2.45 2.22
CA LEU A 67 11.31 3.66 1.79
C LEU A 67 11.86 4.48 2.96
N ALA A 68 11.14 4.51 4.09
CA ALA A 68 11.60 5.18 5.29
C ALA A 68 12.79 4.45 5.93
N GLU A 69 12.76 3.12 5.99
CA GLU A 69 13.90 2.30 6.46
C GLU A 69 15.13 2.51 5.58
N GLU A 70 15.00 2.44 4.25
CA GLU A 70 16.10 2.68 3.32
C GLU A 70 16.67 4.11 3.47
N ALA A 71 15.81 5.10 3.76
CA ALA A 71 16.24 6.47 4.01
C ALA A 71 16.96 6.63 5.36
N GLU A 72 16.47 5.96 6.41
CA GLU A 72 17.09 5.96 7.73
C GLU A 72 18.44 5.22 7.70
N GLU A 73 18.56 4.11 6.97
CA GLU A 73 19.85 3.42 6.80
C GLU A 73 20.87 4.28 6.04
N GLU A 74 20.45 5.04 5.02
CA GLU A 74 21.32 6.02 4.36
C GLU A 74 21.62 7.24 5.27
N PHE A 75 20.73 7.54 6.24
CA PHE A 75 20.95 8.55 7.27
C PHE A 75 21.93 8.06 8.36
N GLU A 76 21.78 6.86 8.89
CA GLU A 76 22.68 6.28 9.89
C GLU A 76 24.07 6.02 9.31
N ASN A 77 24.17 5.74 8.01
CA ASN A 77 25.45 5.71 7.29
C ASN A 77 26.03 7.11 7.02
N LEU A 78 25.47 8.19 7.58
CA LEU A 78 26.08 9.54 7.64
C LEU A 78 27.42 9.46 8.38
N GLY A 79 28.50 9.25 7.63
CA GLY A 79 29.87 9.31 8.14
C GLY A 79 30.74 8.12 7.78
N ILE A 80 30.15 7.01 7.31
CA ILE A 80 30.92 5.85 6.85
C ILE A 80 31.16 6.02 5.34
N ALA A 81 32.25 6.70 5.00
CA ALA A 81 32.71 6.97 3.64
C ALA A 81 33.26 5.72 2.90
N GLY A 82 32.63 4.55 3.09
CA GLY A 82 33.19 3.25 2.69
C GLY A 82 32.51 2.54 1.52
N GLY A 83 31.30 2.94 1.08
CA GLY A 83 30.52 2.17 0.11
C GLY A 83 29.85 3.00 -0.98
N GLN A 84 30.26 2.81 -2.24
CA GLN A 84 29.62 3.20 -3.52
C GLN A 84 29.15 4.67 -3.70
N GLY A 85 29.36 5.54 -2.71
CA GLY A 85 28.87 6.91 -2.67
C GLY A 85 27.37 7.00 -2.36
N ARG A 86 26.96 8.04 -1.62
CA ARG A 86 25.56 8.28 -1.24
C ARG A 86 24.71 8.69 -2.44
N ARG A 87 23.42 8.29 -2.47
CA ARG A 87 22.50 8.59 -3.58
C ARG A 87 21.56 9.76 -3.29
N PHE A 88 21.20 9.98 -2.03
CA PHE A 88 20.31 11.07 -1.64
C PHE A 88 21.07 12.36 -1.28
N LEU A 89 20.47 13.50 -1.60
CA LEU A 89 20.98 14.84 -1.32
C LEU A 89 20.09 15.54 -0.30
N TYR A 90 20.69 16.13 0.73
CA TYR A 90 19.98 16.99 1.69
C TYR A 90 19.83 18.40 1.14
N ALA A 91 18.83 19.15 1.63
CA ALA A 91 18.59 20.53 1.21
C ALA A 91 19.85 21.44 1.35
N GLY A 92 20.61 21.25 2.43
CA GLY A 92 21.90 21.95 2.64
C GLY A 92 22.96 21.54 1.61
N MET A 93 23.09 20.23 1.33
CA MET A 93 24.04 19.74 0.33
C MET A 93 23.67 20.17 -1.08
N ILE A 94 22.38 20.27 -1.41
CA ILE A 94 21.94 20.81 -2.70
C ILE A 94 22.48 22.24 -2.84
N ARG A 95 22.33 23.09 -1.82
CA ARG A 95 22.91 24.45 -1.85
C ARG A 95 24.42 24.41 -2.09
N ASP A 96 25.16 23.55 -1.40
CA ASP A 96 26.61 23.42 -1.57
C ASP A 96 27.01 22.95 -2.97
N VAL A 97 26.30 21.96 -3.52
CA VAL A 97 26.46 21.49 -4.91
C VAL A 97 26.23 22.65 -5.88
N LEU A 98 25.17 23.44 -5.70
CA LEU A 98 24.85 24.56 -6.57
C LEU A 98 25.93 25.65 -6.52
N VAL A 99 26.42 26.00 -5.32
CA VAL A 99 27.52 26.96 -5.12
C VAL A 99 28.83 26.44 -5.75
N MET A 100 29.16 25.16 -5.59
CA MET A 100 30.35 24.58 -6.22
C MET A 100 30.24 24.58 -7.76
N LYS A 101 29.05 24.31 -8.29
CA LYS A 101 28.79 24.27 -9.73
C LYS A 101 28.82 25.68 -10.36
N GLU A 102 28.39 26.71 -9.62
CA GLU A 102 28.53 28.13 -9.99
C GLU A 102 30.00 28.55 -10.02
N ARG A 103 30.81 28.08 -9.07
CA ARG A 103 32.28 28.29 -9.05
C ARG A 103 33.04 27.54 -10.16
N GLY A 104 32.34 26.78 -11.01
CA GLY A 104 32.94 26.07 -12.14
C GLY A 104 33.52 24.70 -11.82
N ALA A 105 33.26 24.13 -10.63
CA ALA A 105 33.67 22.75 -10.33
C ALA A 105 33.00 21.76 -11.30
N SER A 106 33.72 20.67 -11.63
CA SER A 106 33.15 19.58 -12.43
C SER A 106 32.24 18.71 -11.57
N ASP A 107 31.24 18.08 -12.21
CA ASP A 107 30.28 17.21 -11.52
C ASP A 107 31.00 16.07 -10.79
N GLU A 108 32.04 15.49 -11.39
CA GLU A 108 32.86 14.43 -10.77
C GLU A 108 33.61 14.89 -9.51
N GLN A 109 34.13 16.13 -9.52
CA GLN A 109 34.82 16.70 -8.35
C GLN A 109 33.85 16.97 -7.20
N ILE A 110 32.64 17.44 -7.53
CA ILE A 110 31.58 17.64 -6.54
C ILE A 110 31.16 16.30 -5.94
N GLU A 111 30.96 15.29 -6.80
CA GLU A 111 30.60 13.93 -6.37
C GLU A 111 31.69 13.32 -5.48
N HIS A 112 32.97 13.45 -5.82
CA HIS A 112 34.05 12.97 -4.98
C HIS A 112 34.12 13.70 -3.63
N ARG A 113 34.03 15.04 -3.63
CA ARG A 113 34.13 15.85 -2.40
C ARG A 113 32.97 15.60 -1.45
N LEU A 114 31.79 15.38 -2.00
CA LEU A 114 30.57 15.08 -1.25
C LEU A 114 30.33 13.57 -1.18
N ASN A 115 31.28 12.68 -1.50
CA ASN A 115 31.10 11.22 -1.47
C ASN A 115 29.77 10.75 -2.10
N LEU A 116 29.33 11.40 -3.17
CA LEU A 116 28.10 11.06 -3.88
C LEU A 116 28.36 9.94 -4.88
N LYS A 117 27.32 9.17 -5.18
CA LYS A 117 27.36 8.22 -6.29
C LYS A 117 27.53 8.99 -7.61
N LYS A 118 28.26 8.38 -8.54
CA LYS A 118 28.44 8.93 -9.89
C LYS A 118 27.10 9.20 -10.57
N GLY A 119 26.95 10.40 -11.13
CA GLY A 119 25.77 10.83 -11.87
C GLY A 119 24.64 11.44 -11.02
N VAL A 120 24.78 11.55 -9.70
CA VAL A 120 23.79 12.19 -8.84
C VAL A 120 23.70 13.70 -9.13
N VAL A 121 24.83 14.36 -9.37
CA VAL A 121 24.87 15.80 -9.67
C VAL A 121 24.29 16.09 -11.06
N SER A 122 24.43 15.14 -12.00
CA SER A 122 23.82 15.23 -13.34
C SER A 122 22.29 15.22 -13.26
N ARG A 123 21.69 14.49 -12.31
CA ARG A 123 20.23 14.46 -12.09
C ARG A 123 19.66 15.79 -11.58
N LEU A 124 20.50 16.68 -11.02
CA LEU A 124 20.09 18.01 -10.56
C LEU A 124 19.84 18.98 -11.72
N GLY A 125 20.18 18.59 -12.95
CA GLY A 125 19.88 19.31 -14.18
C GLY A 125 20.99 20.27 -14.65
N PRO A 126 20.89 20.76 -15.89
CA PRO A 126 21.89 21.65 -16.50
C PRO A 126 22.06 22.98 -15.74
N LYS A 127 23.26 23.57 -15.88
CA LYS A 127 23.59 24.90 -15.37
C LYS A 127 22.60 25.91 -15.98
N GLY A 128 21.85 26.62 -15.14
CA GLY A 128 20.85 27.62 -15.57
C GLY A 128 19.40 27.31 -15.23
N LEU A 129 19.06 26.07 -14.82
CA LEU A 129 17.72 25.74 -14.30
C LEU A 129 17.50 26.12 -12.83
N TYR A 130 18.57 26.50 -12.13
CA TYR A 130 18.52 26.88 -10.72
C TYR A 130 19.10 28.28 -10.56
N ARG A 131 18.40 29.13 -9.82
CA ARG A 131 18.90 30.42 -9.32
C ARG A 131 18.79 30.37 -7.80
N PRO A 132 19.88 30.56 -7.04
CA PRO A 132 19.76 30.71 -5.60
C PRO A 132 18.90 31.94 -5.31
N ALA A 133 17.79 31.75 -4.60
CA ALA A 133 16.93 32.82 -4.14
C ALA A 133 17.72 33.68 -3.13
N GLY A 134 18.39 34.72 -3.64
CA GLY A 134 19.31 35.57 -2.87
C GLY A 134 20.38 36.28 -3.71
N GLY A 135 20.60 35.87 -4.97
CA GLY A 135 21.51 36.58 -5.88
C GLY A 135 20.85 37.81 -6.49
N ALA A 136 21.17 38.99 -5.95
CA ALA A 136 20.89 40.28 -6.58
C ALA A 136 21.41 40.28 -8.02
N VAL A 137 20.57 40.75 -8.94
CA VAL A 137 20.91 40.93 -10.37
C VAL A 137 21.75 42.22 -10.48
N PRO A 138 22.85 42.25 -11.26
CA PRO A 138 23.41 43.51 -11.72
C PRO A 138 22.46 44.24 -12.69
#